data_AF-A0A9E3KVY6-F1
#
_entry.id   AF-A0A9E3KVY6-F1
#
_cell.length_a   1.000
_cell.length_b   1.000
_cell.length_c   1.000
_cell.angle_alpha   90.00
_cell.angle_beta   90.00
_cell.angle_gamma   90.00
#
_symmetry.space_group_name_H-M   'P 1'
#
loop_
_entity.id
_entity.type
_entity.pdbx_description
1 polymer ?
#
loop_
_entity_poly.entity_id
_entity_poly.type
_entity_poly.pdbx_seq_one_letter_code
_entity_poly.pdbx_strand_id
1 'polypeptide(L)'
;MKLQTKIVFLWMLVILGMLLHQFFSLHNLRFGVNVIKNGYDAVPDMEMIKRLGLYLLPTVYMLGIMFVETRIVRLLAFAASLFYSAFHSWHFIDELGKMKDWVQWVLLTLIIVYCLILNLASWKWYREEDKR
;
A
#
# COMPACT_ATOMS: atom_id res chain seq x y z
N MET A 1 -0.79 8.08 -22.33
CA MET A 1 0.11 7.81 -21.18
C MET A 1 0.58 6.36 -21.22
N LYS A 2 1.90 6.11 -21.14
CA LYS A 2 2.49 4.76 -21.12
C LYS A 2 1.97 3.97 -19.91
N LEU A 3 1.91 2.64 -20.03
CA LEU A 3 1.38 1.78 -18.98
C LEU A 3 2.21 1.84 -17.69
N GLN A 4 3.54 1.94 -17.81
CA GLN A 4 4.46 2.21 -16.70
C GLN A 4 4.06 3.45 -15.90
N THR A 5 3.79 4.57 -16.57
CA THR A 5 3.39 5.81 -15.90
C THR A 5 2.07 5.62 -15.13
N LYS A 6 1.10 4.90 -15.70
CA LYS A 6 -0.15 4.55 -14.99
C LYS A 6 0.13 3.72 -13.74
N ILE A 7 1.02 2.73 -13.83
CA ILE A 7 1.41 1.86 -12.72
C ILE A 7 2.09 2.68 -11.61
N VAL A 8 3.00 3.59 -11.95
CA VAL A 8 3.66 4.49 -10.98
C VAL A 8 2.63 5.39 -10.28
N PHE A 9 1.71 6.00 -11.03
CA PHE A 9 0.63 6.81 -10.43
C PHE A 9 -0.26 5.98 -9.49
N LEU A 10 -0.58 4.73 -9.85
CA LEU A 10 -1.36 3.85 -8.99
C LEU A 10 -0.60 3.50 -7.69
N TRP A 11 0.70 3.22 -7.78
CA TRP A 11 1.53 3.04 -6.58
C TRP A 11 1.56 4.29 -5.70
N MET A 12 1.66 5.48 -6.28
CA MET A 12 1.55 6.74 -5.53
C MET A 12 0.21 6.87 -4.80
N LEU A 13 -0.90 6.52 -5.47
CA LEU A 13 -2.24 6.54 -4.85
C LEU A 13 -2.36 5.53 -3.70
N VAL A 14 -1.78 4.33 -3.85
CA VAL A 14 -1.71 3.34 -2.76
C VAL A 14 -0.94 3.89 -1.57
N ILE A 15 0.26 4.46 -1.78
CA ILE A 15 1.06 5.07 -0.71
C ILE A 15 0.32 6.21 -0.03
N LEU A 16 -0.27 7.12 -0.81
CA LEU A 16 -1.03 8.25 -0.28
C LEU A 16 -2.23 7.79 0.55
N GLY A 17 -2.97 6.79 0.05
CA GLY A 17 -4.07 6.18 0.78
C GLY A 17 -3.62 5.58 2.12
N MET A 18 -2.53 4.81 2.12
CA MET A 18 -1.96 4.23 3.36
C MET A 18 -1.50 5.32 4.35
N LEU A 19 -0.90 6.41 3.86
CA LEU A 19 -0.49 7.53 4.72
C LEU A 19 -1.70 8.23 5.33
N LEU A 20 -2.73 8.53 4.53
CA LEU A 20 -3.97 9.13 5.01
C LEU A 20 -4.66 8.24 6.05
N HIS A 21 -4.79 6.94 5.77
CA HIS A 21 -5.38 5.96 6.69
C HIS A 21 -4.67 6.00 8.06
N GLN A 22 -3.33 5.96 8.06
CA GLN A 22 -2.52 6.07 9.26
C GLN A 22 -2.71 7.42 9.98
N PHE A 23 -2.70 8.55 9.26
CA PHE A 23 -2.85 9.87 9.87
C PHE A 23 -4.23 10.08 10.51
N PHE A 24 -5.30 9.61 9.88
CA PHE A 24 -6.64 9.69 10.46
C PHE A 24 -6.79 8.76 11.69
N SER A 25 -6.15 7.59 11.68
CA SER A 25 -6.09 6.72 12.87
C SER A 25 -5.40 7.43 14.04
N LEU A 26 -4.31 8.16 13.77
CA LEU A 26 -3.61 8.99 14.77
C LEU A 26 -4.40 10.22 15.21
N HIS A 27 -5.28 10.77 14.36
CA HIS A 27 -6.13 11.90 14.71
C HIS A 27 -7.12 11.53 15.82
N ASN A 28 -7.73 10.35 15.74
CA ASN A 28 -8.64 9.83 16.78
C ASN A 28 -7.94 9.66 18.14
N LEU A 29 -6.61 9.45 18.17
CA LEU A 29 -5.82 9.42 19.42
C LEU A 29 -5.62 10.80 20.05
N ARG A 30 -5.76 11.91 19.30
CA ARG A 30 -5.38 13.26 19.74
C ARG A 30 -6.53 14.10 20.32
N PHE A 31 -7.79 13.73 20.08
CA PHE A 31 -8.95 14.57 20.41
C PHE A 31 -9.87 14.04 21.53
N GLY A 32 -9.41 13.11 22.38
CA GLY A 32 -10.28 12.66 23.49
C GLY A 32 -9.69 11.77 24.58
N VAL A 33 -8.38 11.46 24.57
CA VAL A 33 -7.79 10.60 25.60
C VAL A 33 -6.44 11.16 26.04
N ASN A 34 -6.30 11.38 27.35
CA ASN A 34 -5.03 11.74 27.97
C ASN A 34 -4.14 10.48 27.99
N VAL A 35 -3.51 10.15 26.86
CA VAL A 35 -2.69 8.93 26.72
C VAL A 35 -1.27 9.22 27.21
N ILE A 36 -1.12 9.47 28.51
CA ILE A 36 0.15 9.15 29.18
C ILE A 36 0.06 7.66 29.52
N LYS A 37 0.46 6.81 28.58
CA LYS A 37 0.66 5.39 28.86
C LYS A 37 2.01 5.27 29.56
N ASN A 38 2.01 5.16 30.89
CA ASN A 38 3.23 4.82 31.64
C ASN A 38 3.79 3.50 31.10
N GLY A 39 5.06 3.48 30.70
CA GLY A 39 5.74 2.30 30.12
C GLY A 39 5.74 2.23 28.59
N TYR A 40 5.92 3.36 27.89
CA TYR A 40 6.24 3.35 26.45
C TYR A 40 7.67 2.83 26.25
N ASP A 41 7.88 1.53 26.49
CA ASP A 41 9.02 0.83 25.93
C ASP A 41 8.86 0.84 24.40
N ALA A 42 9.98 1.00 23.70
CA ALA A 42 10.06 1.28 22.27
C ALA A 42 9.06 0.46 21.40
N VAL A 43 8.59 1.06 20.30
CA VAL A 43 7.85 0.31 19.26
C VAL A 43 8.68 -0.92 18.89
N PRO A 44 8.15 -2.15 18.97
CA PRO A 44 8.91 -3.34 18.66
C PRO A 44 9.54 -3.23 17.26
N ASP A 45 10.82 -3.55 17.11
CA ASP A 45 11.57 -3.39 15.85
C ASP A 45 10.85 -4.03 14.66
N MET A 46 10.16 -5.15 14.88
CA MET A 46 9.38 -5.84 13.85
C MET A 46 8.21 -4.99 13.31
N GLU A 47 7.55 -4.19 14.13
CA GLU A 47 6.50 -3.27 13.69
C GLU A 47 7.08 -2.11 12.88
N MET A 48 8.28 -1.63 13.23
CA MET A 48 8.99 -0.64 12.41
C MET A 48 9.39 -1.21 11.06
N ILE A 49 9.91 -2.44 11.01
CA ILE A 49 10.28 -3.13 9.77
C ILE A 49 9.06 -3.32 8.86
N LYS A 50 7.92 -3.75 9.40
CA LYS A 50 6.67 -3.87 8.63
C LYS A 50 6.26 -2.54 8.00
N ARG A 51 6.29 -1.45 8.77
CA ARG A 51 5.97 -0.11 8.27
C ARG A 51 6.95 0.33 7.19
N LEU A 52 8.25 0.19 7.43
CA LEU A 52 9.28 0.48 6.42
C LEU A 52 9.05 -0.32 5.14
N GLY A 53 8.79 -1.62 5.25
CA GLY A 53 8.46 -2.46 4.10
C GLY A 53 7.25 -1.94 3.32
N LEU A 54 6.14 -1.70 4.01
CA LEU A 54 4.88 -1.28 3.40
C LEU A 54 4.96 0.09 2.72
N TYR A 55 5.69 1.05 3.29
CA TYR A 55 5.78 2.41 2.76
C TYR A 55 6.97 2.62 1.81
N LEU A 56 8.13 2.02 2.08
CA LEU A 56 9.37 2.27 1.33
C LEU A 56 9.52 1.35 0.11
N LEU A 57 9.16 0.07 0.21
CA LEU A 57 9.30 -0.86 -0.92
C LEU A 57 8.56 -0.38 -2.19
N PRO A 58 7.34 0.17 -2.11
CA PRO A 58 6.65 0.75 -3.27
C PRO A 58 7.46 1.82 -3.97
N THR A 59 8.20 2.65 -3.23
CA THR A 59 9.05 3.69 -3.82
C THR A 59 10.22 3.10 -4.60
N VAL A 60 10.84 2.05 -4.08
CA VAL A 60 11.92 1.32 -4.76
C VAL A 60 11.39 0.65 -6.03
N TYR A 61 10.21 0.03 -5.97
CA TYR A 61 9.58 -0.57 -7.15
C TYR A 61 9.23 0.48 -8.21
N MET A 62 8.71 1.65 -7.82
CA MET A 62 8.43 2.74 -8.75
C MET A 62 9.69 3.19 -9.49
N LEU A 63 10.84 3.32 -8.80
CA LEU A 63 12.11 3.62 -9.46
C LEU A 63 12.50 2.52 -10.47
N GLY A 64 12.39 1.25 -10.07
CA GLY A 64 12.65 0.12 -10.97
C GLY A 64 11.77 0.17 -12.24
N ILE A 65 10.46 0.41 -12.07
CA ILE A 65 9.49 0.51 -13.18
C ILE A 65 9.82 1.67 -14.14
N MET A 66 10.35 2.77 -13.61
CA MET A 66 10.69 3.97 -14.38
C MET A 66 11.98 3.83 -15.18
N PHE A 67 12.99 3.15 -14.65
CA PHE A 67 14.35 3.16 -15.19
C PHE A 67 14.81 1.83 -15.79
N VAL A 68 14.11 0.72 -15.52
CA VAL A 68 14.57 -0.62 -15.92
C VAL A 68 13.49 -1.34 -16.71
N GLU A 69 13.80 -1.67 -17.98
CA GLU A 69 12.86 -2.32 -18.91
C GLU A 69 13.11 -3.84 -19.06
N THR A 70 13.29 -4.56 -17.95
CA THR A 70 13.48 -6.01 -17.98
C THR A 70 12.23 -6.79 -17.59
N ARG A 71 12.04 -7.99 -18.15
CA ARG A 71 10.96 -8.91 -17.75
C ARG A 71 10.89 -9.18 -16.26
N ILE A 72 12.05 -9.29 -15.60
CA ILE A 72 12.15 -9.51 -14.16
C ILE A 72 11.50 -8.35 -13.39
N VAL A 73 11.79 -7.10 -13.76
CA VAL A 73 11.18 -5.94 -13.11
C VAL A 73 9.66 -5.92 -13.30
N ARG A 74 9.18 -6.30 -14.49
CA ARG A 74 7.73 -6.41 -14.74
C ARG A 74 7.05 -7.48 -13.90
N LEU A 75 7.69 -8.65 -13.78
CA LEU A 75 7.22 -9.75 -12.95
C LEU A 75 7.18 -9.34 -11.47
N LEU A 76 8.26 -8.72 -10.97
CA LEU A 76 8.34 -8.24 -9.59
C LEU A 76 7.29 -7.17 -9.30
N ALA A 77 7.05 -6.25 -10.23
CA ALA A 77 6.01 -5.23 -10.07
C ALA A 77 4.60 -5.84 -9.97
N PHE A 78 4.31 -6.86 -10.79
CA PHE A 78 3.04 -7.59 -10.72
C PHE A 78 2.92 -8.45 -9.45
N ALA A 79 3.98 -9.17 -9.06
CA ALA A 79 3.99 -9.94 -7.82
C ALA A 79 3.80 -9.03 -6.59
N ALA A 80 4.46 -7.87 -6.57
CA ALA A 80 4.30 -6.87 -5.52
C ALA A 80 2.86 -6.33 -5.48
N SER A 81 2.24 -6.05 -6.63
CA SER A 81 0.85 -5.57 -6.63
C SER A 81 -0.11 -6.60 -6.04
N LEU A 82 0.07 -7.89 -6.36
CA LEU A 82 -0.73 -8.99 -5.79
C LEU A 82 -0.55 -9.09 -4.28
N PHE A 83 0.70 -9.00 -3.80
CA PHE A 83 0.99 -9.00 -2.36
C PHE A 83 0.29 -7.83 -1.65
N TYR A 84 0.36 -6.62 -2.20
CA TYR A 84 -0.30 -5.46 -1.61
C TYR A 84 -1.83 -5.59 -1.60
N SER A 85 -2.42 -6.11 -2.68
CA SER A 85 -3.84 -6.43 -2.71
C SER A 85 -4.22 -7.42 -1.61
N ALA A 86 -3.47 -8.52 -1.47
CA ALA A 86 -3.75 -9.54 -0.47
C ALA A 86 -3.61 -8.99 0.96
N PHE A 87 -2.54 -8.22 1.22
CA PHE A 87 -2.29 -7.60 2.52
C PHE A 87 -3.42 -6.64 2.91
N HIS A 88 -3.84 -5.75 2.02
CA HIS A 88 -4.89 -4.77 2.34
C HIS A 88 -6.27 -5.41 2.46
N SER A 89 -6.58 -6.43 1.66
CA SER A 89 -7.80 -7.21 1.82
C SER A 89 -7.82 -7.96 3.16
N TRP A 90 -6.70 -8.56 3.56
CA TRP A 90 -6.58 -9.19 4.87
C TRP A 90 -6.73 -8.17 6.01
N HIS A 91 -6.06 -7.02 5.90
CA HIS A 91 -6.18 -5.94 6.89
C HIS A 91 -7.63 -5.44 7.02
N PHE A 92 -8.33 -5.27 5.90
CA PHE A 92 -9.76 -4.91 5.89
C PHE A 92 -10.61 -5.94 6.62
N ILE A 93 -10.37 -7.23 6.36
CA ILE A 93 -11.10 -8.31 7.04
C ILE A 93 -10.78 -8.33 8.54
N ASP A 94 -9.52 -8.17 8.92
CA ASP A 94 -9.11 -8.16 10.33
C ASP A 94 -9.73 -6.97 11.10
N GLU A 95 -9.99 -5.85 10.43
CA GLU A 95 -10.60 -4.67 11.03
C GLU A 95 -12.15 -4.69 11.04
N LEU A 96 -12.78 -5.69 10.39
CA LEU A 96 -14.24 -5.84 10.38
C LEU A 96 -14.77 -5.99 11.81
N GLY A 97 -15.63 -5.05 12.20
CA GLY A 97 -16.20 -4.96 13.55
C GLY A 97 -15.29 -4.33 14.61
N LYS A 98 -14.00 -4.11 14.33
CA LYS A 98 -13.07 -3.41 15.24
C LYS A 98 -13.07 -1.91 14.99
N MET A 99 -13.04 -1.49 13.73
CA MET A 99 -13.08 -0.07 13.34
C MET A 99 -14.48 0.52 13.48
N LYS A 100 -14.60 1.51 14.37
CA LYS A 100 -15.84 2.30 14.56
C LYS A 100 -15.91 3.56 13.68
N ASP A 101 -14.78 3.96 13.08
CA ASP A 101 -14.67 5.16 12.24
C ASP A 101 -14.94 4.81 10.77
N TRP A 102 -16.03 5.34 10.21
CA TRP A 102 -16.42 5.12 8.82
C TRP A 102 -15.42 5.70 7.82
N VAL A 103 -14.66 6.73 8.18
CA VAL A 103 -13.63 7.31 7.30
C VAL A 103 -12.53 6.28 7.07
N GLN A 104 -12.17 5.51 8.09
CA GLN A 104 -11.18 4.43 7.97
C GLN A 104 -11.65 3.34 6.99
N TRP A 105 -12.94 2.97 7.06
CA TRP A 105 -13.56 2.02 6.12
C TRP A 105 -13.46 2.48 4.67
N VAL A 106 -13.77 3.76 4.42
CA VAL A 106 -13.71 4.33 3.08
C VAL A 106 -12.27 4.33 2.55
N LEU A 107 -11.31 4.80 3.37
CA LEU A 107 -9.90 4.86 2.96
C LEU A 107 -9.34 3.47 2.66
N LEU A 108 -9.63 2.47 3.50
CA LEU A 108 -9.12 1.12 3.30
C LEU A 108 -9.74 0.44 2.07
N THR A 109 -11.04 0.65 1.85
CA THR A 109 -11.74 0.20 0.63
C THR A 109 -11.09 0.81 -0.62
N LEU A 110 -10.80 2.10 -0.58
CA LEU A 110 -10.20 2.82 -1.70
C LEU A 110 -8.79 2.31 -2.03
N ILE A 111 -7.97 2.01 -1.00
CA ILE A 111 -6.65 1.40 -1.18
C ILE A 111 -6.76 0.03 -1.86
N ILE A 112 -7.73 -0.80 -1.46
CA ILE A 112 -7.97 -2.12 -2.10
C ILE A 112 -8.32 -1.92 -3.58
N VAL A 113 -9.22 -0.99 -3.91
CA VAL A 113 -9.58 -0.68 -5.30
C VAL A 113 -8.35 -0.27 -6.11
N TYR A 114 -7.48 0.60 -5.56
CA TYR A 114 -6.24 0.98 -6.22
C TYR A 114 -5.32 -0.22 -6.47
N CYS A 115 -5.18 -1.12 -5.49
CA CYS A 115 -4.38 -2.34 -5.64
C CYS A 115 -4.96 -3.28 -6.71
N LEU A 116 -6.28 -3.44 -6.79
CA LEU A 116 -6.92 -4.26 -7.83
C LEU A 116 -6.69 -3.69 -9.23
N ILE A 117 -6.84 -2.37 -9.40
CA ILE A 117 -6.55 -1.71 -10.69
C ILE A 117 -5.05 -1.83 -11.03
N LEU A 118 -4.17 -1.71 -10.03
CA LEU A 118 -2.73 -1.90 -10.15
C LEU A 118 -2.37 -3.32 -10.60
N ASN A 119 -3.07 -4.35 -10.11
CA ASN A 119 -2.88 -5.73 -10.57
C ASN A 119 -3.17 -5.86 -12.06
N LEU A 120 -4.29 -5.31 -12.52
CA LEU A 120 -4.68 -5.36 -13.92
C LEU A 120 -3.66 -4.63 -14.81
N ALA A 121 -3.22 -3.44 -14.40
CA ALA A 121 -2.23 -2.66 -15.14
C ALA A 121 -0.87 -3.38 -15.18
N SER A 122 -0.41 -3.91 -14.05
CA SER A 122 0.89 -4.60 -13.94
C SER A 122 0.88 -5.93 -14.71
N TRP A 123 -0.22 -6.68 -14.67
CA TRP A 123 -0.40 -7.89 -15.46
C TRP A 123 -0.32 -7.62 -16.96
N LYS A 124 -1.03 -6.57 -17.42
CA LYS A 124 -1.00 -6.17 -18.83
C LYS A 124 0.41 -5.76 -19.25
N TRP A 125 1.15 -5.04 -18.40
CA TRP A 125 2.51 -4.60 -18.69
C TRP A 125 3.51 -5.76 -18.77
N TYR A 126 3.39 -6.73 -17.86
CA TYR A 126 4.17 -7.96 -17.89
C TYR A 126 3.96 -8.73 -19.20
N ARG A 127 2.71 -8.88 -19.64
CA ARG A 127 2.37 -9.61 -20.88
C ARG A 127 2.66 -8.87 -22.18
N GLU A 128 2.91 -7.57 -22.15
CA GLU A 128 3.28 -6.81 -23.36
C GLU A 128 4.69 -7.16 -23.87
N GLU A 129 5.55 -7.75 -23.05
CA GLU A 129 6.88 -8.25 -23.47
C GLU A 129 6.80 -9.55 -24.25
N ASP A 130 5.86 -10.45 -23.91
CA ASP A 130 5.65 -11.71 -24.64
C ASP A 130 5.16 -11.51 -26.09
N LYS A 131 4.87 -10.27 -26.49
CA LYS A 131 4.39 -9.90 -27.83
C LYS A 131 5.44 -9.20 -28.70
N ARG A 132 6.64 -8.94 -28.18
CA ARG A 132 7.78 -8.37 -28.92
C ARG A 132 8.82 -9.44 -29.17
#